data_AF-A0AAW3MWY3-F1
#
_entry.id   AF-A0AAW3MWY3-F1
#
_cell.length_a   1.000
_cell.length_b   1.000
_cell.length_c   1.000
_cell.angle_alpha   90.00
_cell.angle_beta   90.00
_cell.angle_gamma   90.00
#
_symmetry.space_group_name_H-M   'P 1'
#
loop_
_entity.id
_entity.type
_entity.pdbx_description
1 polymer ?
#
loop_
_entity_poly.entity_id
_entity_poly.type
_entity_poly.pdbx_seq_one_letter_code
_entity_poly.pdbx_strand_id
1 'polypeptide(L)'
;MQMNTQTQNHLISRDERRAFEAAWRVYVATGEADAPAFILQAILRGRNPKRGFTPVTNAVKLANGQFAWQGYSAALSQLRGQLGSYVHAIWPELMGKGLGPTRYESLVKELAAALEQLKREA
;
A
#
# COMPACT_ATOMS: atom_id res chain seq x y z
N MET A 1 -14.03 23.01 -2.48
CA MET A 1 -13.50 21.75 -3.05
C MET A 1 -12.07 22.01 -3.50
N GLN A 2 -11.08 21.54 -2.74
CA GLN A 2 -9.68 21.58 -3.19
C GLN A 2 -9.24 20.13 -3.41
N MET A 3 -9.36 19.67 -4.65
CA MET A 3 -8.58 18.53 -5.13
C MET A 3 -7.14 19.03 -5.20
N ASN A 4 -6.37 18.76 -4.14
CA ASN A 4 -4.93 18.85 -4.21
C ASN A 4 -4.46 17.77 -5.19
N THR A 5 -4.26 18.16 -6.45
CA THR A 5 -3.40 17.46 -7.40
C THR A 5 -1.96 17.57 -6.90
N GLN A 6 -1.67 16.89 -5.78
CA GLN A 6 -0.30 16.59 -5.40
C GLN A 6 0.27 15.77 -6.55
N THR A 7 1.24 16.36 -7.22
CA THR A 7 2.23 15.73 -8.08
C THR A 7 2.39 14.28 -7.64
N GLN A 8 1.94 13.32 -8.46
CA GLN A 8 2.16 11.91 -8.21
C GLN A 8 3.66 11.66 -8.29
N ASN A 9 4.38 11.93 -7.20
CA ASN A 9 5.73 11.43 -7.00
C ASN A 9 5.60 9.92 -6.98
N HIS A 10 5.85 9.33 -8.14
CA HIS A 10 5.90 7.91 -8.30
C HIS A 10 7.09 7.42 -7.47
N LEU A 11 6.80 6.78 -6.33
CA LEU A 11 7.78 6.16 -5.42
C LEU A 11 8.76 5.22 -6.13
N ILE A 12 8.34 4.73 -7.29
CA ILE A 12 9.08 3.79 -8.12
C ILE A 12 9.14 4.29 -9.56
N SER A 13 10.27 4.03 -10.21
CA SER A 13 10.51 4.30 -11.62
C SER A 13 9.57 3.48 -12.52
N ARG A 14 9.58 3.77 -13.83
CA ARG A 14 8.76 3.02 -14.80
C ARG A 14 9.15 1.55 -14.86
N ASP A 15 10.44 1.24 -14.82
CA ASP A 15 10.93 -0.13 -14.90
C ASP A 15 10.70 -0.88 -13.59
N GLU A 16 10.89 -0.21 -12.44
CA GLU A 16 10.52 -0.74 -11.13
C GLU A 16 9.02 -1.05 -11.08
N ARG A 17 8.17 -0.19 -11.64
CA ARG A 17 6.72 -0.44 -11.73
C ARG A 17 6.38 -1.63 -12.61
N ARG A 18 7.03 -1.81 -13.75
CA ARG A 18 6.79 -2.96 -14.62
C ARG A 18 7.17 -4.27 -13.92
N ALA A 19 8.33 -4.29 -13.27
CA ALA A 19 8.79 -5.46 -12.54
C ALA A 19 7.91 -5.74 -11.30
N PHE A 20 7.45 -4.70 -10.60
CA PHE A 20 6.42 -4.84 -9.57
C PHE A 20 5.12 -5.42 -10.08
N GLU A 21 4.59 -4.90 -11.18
CA GLU A 21 3.31 -5.38 -11.72
C GLU A 21 3.40 -6.86 -12.15
N ALA A 22 4.58 -7.32 -12.60
CA ALA A 22 4.82 -8.73 -12.86
C ALA A 22 4.81 -9.56 -11.56
N ALA A 23 5.58 -9.14 -10.54
CA ALA A 23 5.67 -9.85 -9.27
C ALA A 23 4.33 -9.85 -8.50
N TRP A 24 3.59 -8.74 -8.55
CA TRP A 24 2.24 -8.61 -8.00
C TRP A 24 1.27 -9.62 -8.61
N ARG A 25 1.33 -9.86 -9.93
CA ARG A 25 0.46 -10.86 -10.57
C ARG A 25 0.74 -12.27 -10.07
N VAL A 26 2.02 -12.61 -9.87
CA VAL A 26 2.43 -13.90 -9.30
C VAL A 26 1.93 -14.01 -7.85
N TYR A 27 2.16 -12.98 -7.04
CA TYR A 27 1.72 -12.94 -5.64
C TYR A 27 0.19 -13.05 -5.49
N VAL A 28 -0.60 -12.35 -6.32
CA VAL A 28 -2.07 -12.51 -6.29
C VAL A 28 -2.50 -13.90 -6.71
N ALA A 29 -1.79 -14.53 -7.65
CA ALA A 29 -2.10 -15.88 -8.11
C ALA A 29 -1.85 -16.95 -7.03
N THR A 30 -1.05 -16.67 -5.98
CA THR A 30 -0.91 -17.59 -4.84
C THR A 30 -2.15 -17.61 -3.94
N GLY A 31 -3.03 -16.61 -4.06
CA GLY A 31 -4.20 -16.44 -3.18
C GLY A 31 -3.87 -15.84 -1.81
N GLU A 32 -2.62 -15.44 -1.57
CA GLU A 32 -2.15 -14.89 -0.29
C GLU A 32 -2.36 -13.36 -0.17
N ALA A 33 -2.82 -12.71 -1.25
CA ALA A 33 -2.99 -11.26 -1.28
C ALA A 33 -4.16 -10.80 -0.40
N ASP A 34 -3.82 -10.07 0.66
CA ASP A 34 -4.77 -9.53 1.63
C ASP A 34 -4.89 -7.99 1.57
N ALA A 35 -5.72 -7.42 2.44
CA ALA A 35 -6.03 -5.98 2.41
C ALA A 35 -4.79 -5.06 2.55
N PRO A 36 -3.84 -5.30 3.47
CA PRO A 36 -2.54 -4.62 3.49
C PRO A 36 -1.78 -4.67 2.16
N ALA A 37 -1.73 -5.84 1.51
CA ALA A 37 -1.05 -5.99 0.23
C ALA A 37 -1.68 -5.11 -0.87
N PHE A 38 -3.01 -4.99 -0.89
CA PHE A 38 -3.71 -4.08 -1.82
C PHE A 38 -3.46 -2.59 -1.51
N ILE A 39 -3.30 -2.20 -0.25
CA ILE A 39 -2.88 -0.83 0.09
C ILE A 39 -1.49 -0.54 -0.47
N LEU A 40 -0.54 -1.44 -0.24
CA LEU A 40 0.82 -1.30 -0.76
C LEU A 40 0.82 -1.19 -2.30
N GLN A 41 0.05 -2.03 -2.99
CA GLN A 41 -0.11 -1.97 -4.44
C GLN A 41 -0.69 -0.63 -4.91
N ALA A 42 -1.72 -0.11 -4.24
CA ALA A 42 -2.29 1.18 -4.60
C ALA A 42 -1.27 2.31 -4.46
N ILE A 43 -0.51 2.35 -3.36
CA ILE A 43 0.54 3.35 -3.09
C ILE A 43 1.61 3.32 -4.20
N LEU A 44 2.15 2.13 -4.50
CA LEU A 44 3.20 1.96 -5.52
C LEU A 44 2.73 2.34 -6.94
N ARG A 45 1.42 2.24 -7.20
CA ARG A 45 0.80 2.66 -8.46
C ARG A 45 0.34 4.11 -8.46
N GLY A 46 0.55 4.87 -7.37
CA GLY A 46 0.07 6.25 -7.23
C GLY A 46 -1.46 6.37 -7.19
N ARG A 47 -2.16 5.31 -6.77
CA ARG A 47 -3.62 5.26 -6.65
C ARG A 47 -4.04 5.49 -5.20
N ASN A 48 -5.25 6.02 -5.02
CA ASN A 48 -5.83 6.18 -3.69
C ASN A 48 -6.16 4.81 -3.07
N PRO A 49 -5.52 4.41 -1.95
CA PRO A 49 -5.73 3.12 -1.32
C PRO A 49 -7.12 2.97 -0.68
N LYS A 50 -7.79 4.06 -0.28
CA LYS A 50 -9.15 4.01 0.28
C LYS A 50 -10.19 3.47 -0.71
N ARG A 51 -9.95 3.57 -2.03
CA ARG A 51 -10.90 3.10 -3.07
C ARG A 51 -11.12 1.59 -3.06
N GLY A 52 -10.19 0.81 -2.49
CA GLY A 52 -10.34 -0.65 -2.35
C GLY A 52 -11.20 -1.07 -1.16
N PHE A 53 -11.62 -0.13 -0.32
CA PHE A 53 -12.36 -0.41 0.91
C PHE A 53 -13.79 0.10 0.82
N THR A 54 -14.71 -0.66 1.37
CA THR A 54 -16.11 -0.24 1.54
C THR A 54 -16.27 0.44 2.90
N PRO A 55 -16.79 1.67 2.96
CA PRO A 55 -17.04 2.31 4.23
C PRO A 55 -18.21 1.64 4.98
N VAL A 56 -18.12 1.58 6.30
CA VAL A 56 -19.24 1.22 7.18
C VAL A 56 -20.27 2.35 7.13
N THR A 57 -21.44 2.07 6.57
CA THR A 57 -22.56 3.02 6.45
C THR A 57 -23.76 2.66 7.32
N ASN A 58 -23.75 1.47 7.93
CA ASN A 58 -24.84 1.01 8.79
C ASN A 58 -24.89 1.81 10.11
N ALA A 59 -25.99 2.52 10.33
CA ALA A 59 -26.15 3.41 11.48
C ALA A 59 -26.03 2.70 12.84
N VAL A 60 -26.51 1.45 12.96
CA VAL A 60 -26.40 0.67 14.21
C VAL A 60 -24.93 0.34 14.50
N LYS A 61 -24.17 -0.07 13.49
CA LYS A 61 -22.73 -0.34 13.64
C LYS A 61 -21.96 0.91 14.05
N LEU A 62 -22.30 2.05 13.47
CA LEU A 62 -21.68 3.34 13.80
C LEU A 62 -22.03 3.79 15.24
N ALA A 63 -23.28 3.65 15.65
CA ALA A 63 -23.70 3.93 17.02
C ALA A 63 -23.01 3.02 18.05
N ASN A 64 -22.68 1.78 17.66
CA ASN A 64 -21.97 0.81 18.49
C ASN A 64 -20.43 0.99 18.47
N GLY A 65 -19.92 2.14 18.00
CA GLY A 65 -18.51 2.50 18.08
C GLY A 65 -17.65 2.05 16.90
N GLN A 66 -18.23 1.49 15.84
CA GLN A 66 -17.51 1.36 14.56
C GLN A 66 -17.44 2.72 13.86
N PHE A 67 -16.42 2.90 13.01
CA PHE A 67 -16.31 4.10 12.19
C PHE A 67 -16.18 3.74 10.71
N ALA A 68 -16.55 4.68 9.83
CA ALA A 68 -16.73 4.43 8.41
C ALA A 68 -15.53 3.71 7.75
N TRP A 69 -14.29 4.11 8.07
CA TRP A 69 -13.09 3.56 7.44
C TRP A 69 -12.34 2.54 8.30
N GLN A 70 -13.01 1.88 9.25
CA GLN A 70 -12.36 0.97 10.18
C GLN A 70 -11.55 -0.15 9.52
N GLY A 71 -12.06 -0.76 8.44
CA GLY A 71 -11.32 -1.78 7.69
C GLY A 71 -10.06 -1.23 7.01
N TYR A 72 -10.14 -0.02 6.46
CA TYR A 72 -8.97 0.67 5.89
C TYR A 72 -7.94 1.01 6.97
N SER A 73 -8.36 1.58 8.09
CA SER A 73 -7.47 1.94 9.19
C SER A 73 -6.80 0.72 9.82
N ALA A 74 -7.52 -0.41 9.94
CA ALA A 74 -6.95 -1.67 10.42
C ALA A 74 -5.88 -2.21 9.46
N ALA A 75 -6.19 -2.29 8.16
CA ALA A 75 -5.26 -2.77 7.15
C ALA A 75 -4.03 -1.85 7.02
N LEU A 76 -4.21 -0.53 7.11
CA LEU A 76 -3.12 0.45 7.10
C LEU A 76 -2.20 0.28 8.32
N SER A 77 -2.78 0.03 9.49
CA SER A 77 -2.01 -0.24 10.72
C SER A 77 -1.19 -1.52 10.60
N GLN A 78 -1.80 -2.60 10.09
CA GLN A 78 -1.11 -3.87 9.87
C GLN A 78 0.02 -3.72 8.84
N LEU A 79 -0.23 -3.04 7.72
CA LEU A 79 0.80 -2.77 6.71
C LEU A 79 1.99 -2.02 7.32
N ARG A 80 1.75 -1.02 8.18
CA ARG A 80 2.82 -0.30 8.88
C ARG A 80 3.64 -1.20 9.80
N GLY A 81 2.99 -2.12 10.53
CA GLY A 81 3.66 -3.06 11.41
C GLY A 81 4.46 -4.15 10.68
N GLN A 82 4.08 -4.48 9.44
CA GLN A 82 4.64 -5.59 8.66
C GLN A 82 5.21 -5.17 7.31
N LEU A 83 5.54 -3.88 7.12
CA LEU A 83 5.91 -3.31 5.83
C LEU A 83 7.03 -4.09 5.13
N GLY A 84 8.10 -4.39 5.88
CA GLY A 84 9.23 -5.15 5.35
C GLY A 84 8.82 -6.54 4.83
N SER A 85 7.91 -7.23 5.53
CA SER A 85 7.41 -8.54 5.12
C SER A 85 6.59 -8.47 3.83
N TYR A 86 5.70 -7.48 3.70
CA TYR A 86 4.92 -7.29 2.47
C TYR A 86 5.79 -6.91 1.28
N VAL A 87 6.73 -5.98 1.47
CA VAL A 87 7.66 -5.61 0.40
C VAL A 87 8.51 -6.82 0.02
N HIS A 88 9.03 -7.58 0.97
CA HIS A 88 9.82 -8.77 0.68
C HIS A 88 9.03 -9.88 -0.03
N ALA A 89 7.76 -10.11 0.35
CA ALA A 89 6.91 -11.13 -0.26
C ALA A 89 6.53 -10.79 -1.71
N ILE A 90 6.26 -9.51 -2.00
CA ILE A 90 5.79 -9.08 -3.32
C ILE A 90 6.95 -8.68 -4.25
N TRP A 91 8.07 -8.22 -3.70
CA TRP A 91 9.19 -7.64 -4.44
C TRP A 91 10.51 -8.46 -4.42
N PRO A 92 10.55 -9.80 -4.20
CA PRO A 92 11.80 -10.51 -3.99
C PRO A 92 12.68 -10.57 -5.25
N GLU A 93 12.08 -10.71 -6.44
CA GLU A 93 12.82 -10.86 -7.71
C GLU A 93 13.65 -9.63 -8.11
N LEU A 94 13.28 -8.44 -7.64
CA LEU A 94 13.97 -7.22 -8.04
C LEU A 94 15.30 -7.03 -7.31
N MET A 95 15.46 -7.61 -6.11
CA MET A 95 16.77 -7.72 -5.46
C MET A 95 17.73 -8.62 -6.26
N GLY A 96 17.20 -9.59 -7.01
CA GLY A 96 17.98 -10.44 -7.93
C GLY A 96 18.25 -9.80 -9.31
N LYS A 97 17.46 -8.81 -9.73
CA LYS A 97 17.58 -8.12 -11.04
C LYS A 97 18.43 -6.84 -10.99
N GLY A 98 19.23 -6.64 -9.95
CA GLY A 98 20.20 -5.55 -9.86
C GLY A 98 19.71 -4.28 -9.16
N LEU A 99 18.52 -4.28 -8.55
CA LEU A 99 18.23 -3.28 -7.51
C LEU A 99 19.04 -3.66 -6.28
N GLY A 100 20.22 -3.05 -6.14
CA GLY A 100 21.09 -3.29 -5.00
C GLY A 100 20.39 -3.05 -3.66
N PRO A 101 20.91 -3.61 -2.56
CA PRO A 101 20.31 -3.53 -1.21
C PRO A 101 19.96 -2.09 -0.79
N THR A 102 20.74 -1.11 -1.27
CA THR A 102 20.52 0.32 -1.04
C THR A 102 19.17 0.82 -1.57
N ARG A 103 18.71 0.36 -2.74
CA ARG A 103 17.42 0.84 -3.29
C ARG A 103 16.23 0.20 -2.58
N TYR A 104 16.35 -1.07 -2.17
CA TYR A 104 15.35 -1.71 -1.32
C TYR A 104 15.15 -0.93 -0.01
N GLU A 105 16.24 -0.62 0.69
CA GLU A 105 16.16 0.14 1.94
C GLU A 105 15.56 1.55 1.75
N SER A 106 15.94 2.25 0.68
CA SER A 106 15.36 3.55 0.33
C SER A 106 13.86 3.44 0.06
N LEU A 107 13.43 2.44 -0.73
CA LEU A 107 12.01 2.23 -1.03
C LEU A 107 11.20 1.94 0.24
N VAL A 108 11.71 1.10 1.15
CA VAL A 108 11.04 0.83 2.43
C VAL A 108 10.90 2.10 3.27
N LYS A 109 11.94 2.96 3.31
CA LYS A 109 11.88 4.27 4.00
C LYS A 109 10.87 5.22 3.35
N GLU A 110 10.87 5.31 2.02
CA GLU A 110 9.93 6.13 1.26
C GLU A 110 8.47 5.67 1.45
N LEU A 111 8.24 4.34 1.46
CA LEU A 111 6.94 3.75 1.76
C LEU A 111 6.51 4.02 3.21
N ALA A 112 7.41 3.90 4.18
CA ALA A 112 7.11 4.22 5.57
C ALA A 112 6.66 5.68 5.71
N ALA A 113 7.35 6.62 5.06
CA ALA A 113 6.95 8.03 5.05
C ALA A 113 5.57 8.25 4.40
N ALA A 114 5.29 7.59 3.26
CA ALA A 114 3.98 7.65 2.61
C ALA A 114 2.86 7.10 3.51
N LEU A 115 3.12 6.02 4.25
CA LEU A 115 2.16 5.44 5.19
C LEU A 115 1.90 6.35 6.41
N GLU A 116 2.92 7.04 6.91
CA GLU A 116 2.73 8.04 7.96
C GLU A 116 1.86 9.21 7.49
N GLN A 117 2.03 9.66 6.25
CA GLN A 117 1.17 10.70 5.68
C GLN A 117 -0.28 10.21 5.57
N LEU A 118 -0.50 9.01 5.01
CA LEU A 118 -1.84 8.43 4.88
C LEU A 118 -2.55 8.24 6.22
N LYS A 119 -1.80 7.96 7.29
CA LYS A 119 -2.35 7.86 8.66
C LYS A 119 -2.88 9.20 9.17
N ARG A 120 -2.20 10.31 8.86
CA ARG A 120 -2.66 11.66 9.26
C ARG A 120 -3.93 12.07 8.53
N GLU A 121 -4.17 11.50 7.36
CA GLU A 121 -5.35 11.72 6.51
C GLU A 121 -6.48 10.68 6.72
N ALA A 122 -6.24 9.66 7.55
CA ALA A 122 -7.17 8.55 7.82
C ALA A 122 -8.15 8.92 8.92
#